data_AF-A2FI62-F1
#
_entry.id   AF-A2FI62-F1
#
_cell.length_a   1.000
_cell.length_b   1.000
_cell.length_c   1.000
_cell.angle_alpha   90.00
_cell.angle_beta   90.00
_cell.angle_gamma   90.00
#
_symmetry.space_group_name_H-M   'P 1'
#
loop_
_entity.id
_entity.type
_entity.pdbx_description
1 polymer ?
#
loop_
_entity_poly.entity_id
_entity_poly.type
_entity_poly.pdbx_seq_one_letter_code
_entity_poly.pdbx_strand_id
1 'polypeptide(L)'
;MEPDWKEIARNISDYVDNDTFLSARSPQQIAKILSYAKLSPCEFATLFTNLSNYHGKADILMMLSRTRLKDFNSQEEASEISDTISSILGIQILDSLFSFYQNKLQQEISETKITHPNLLFLNMPILMYYYHQGSDGRLKILT
;
A
#
# COMPACT_ATOMS: atom_id res chain seq x y z
N MET A 1 -26.43 6.95 23.93
CA MET A 1 -25.21 6.17 24.21
C MET A 1 -24.27 6.41 23.04
N GLU A 2 -23.01 6.81 23.28
CA GLU A 2 -22.07 6.99 22.18
C GLU A 2 -21.67 5.60 21.64
N PRO A 3 -21.64 5.38 20.31
CA PRO A 3 -21.20 4.11 19.74
C PRO A 3 -19.77 3.76 20.15
N ASP A 4 -19.46 2.47 20.33
CA ASP A 4 -18.08 2.02 20.52
C ASP A 4 -17.34 2.07 19.18
N TRP A 5 -16.73 3.22 18.90
CA TRP A 5 -15.98 3.46 17.67
C TRP A 5 -14.79 2.52 17.49
N LYS A 6 -14.21 2.00 18.59
CA LYS A 6 -13.08 1.06 18.51
C LYS A 6 -13.56 -0.32 18.13
N GLU A 7 -14.70 -0.76 18.67
CA GLU A 7 -15.31 -2.02 18.28
C GLU A 7 -15.70 -2.02 16.82
N ILE A 8 -16.37 -0.95 16.36
CA ILE A 8 -16.72 -0.78 14.94
C ILE A 8 -15.45 -0.81 14.07
N ALA A 9 -14.39 -0.12 14.48
CA ALA A 9 -13.14 -0.09 13.73
C ALA A 9 -12.42 -1.45 13.64
N ARG A 10 -12.55 -2.32 14.65
CA ARG A 10 -12.00 -3.69 14.60
C ARG A 10 -12.74 -4.57 13.62
N ASN A 11 -14.04 -4.35 13.48
CA ASN A 11 -14.92 -5.12 12.61
C ASN A 11 -15.27 -4.32 11.34
N ILE A 12 -14.40 -3.40 10.91
CA ILE A 12 -14.68 -2.47 9.82
C ILE A 12 -15.04 -3.19 8.51
N SER A 13 -14.51 -4.39 8.31
CA SER A 13 -14.82 -5.27 7.17
C SER A 13 -16.31 -5.54 7.00
N ASP A 14 -17.07 -5.58 8.10
CA ASP A 14 -18.53 -5.81 8.08
C ASP A 14 -19.33 -4.58 7.61
N TYR A 15 -18.65 -3.44 7.41
CA TYR A 15 -19.26 -2.14 7.18
C TYR A 15 -18.77 -1.43 5.92
N VAL A 16 -17.71 -1.90 5.25
CA VAL A 16 -17.10 -1.21 4.10
C VAL A 16 -18.03 -1.09 2.89
N ASP A 17 -19.01 -1.98 2.76
CA ASP A 17 -20.02 -2.05 1.70
C ASP A 17 -21.46 -1.91 2.23
N ASN A 18 -21.61 -1.63 3.51
CA ASN A 18 -22.93 -1.53 4.15
C ASN A 18 -23.53 -0.13 3.92
N ASP A 19 -24.34 0.02 2.88
CA ASP A 19 -25.01 1.27 2.48
C ASP A 19 -25.76 1.95 3.64
N THR A 20 -26.50 1.19 4.45
CA THR A 20 -27.23 1.72 5.61
C THR A 20 -26.27 2.27 6.67
N PHE A 21 -25.15 1.59 6.90
CA PHE A 21 -24.13 2.06 7.82
C PHE A 21 -23.48 3.35 7.34
N LEU A 22 -23.12 3.41 6.05
CA LEU A 22 -22.35 4.50 5.46
C LEU A 22 -23.21 5.77 5.32
N SER A 23 -24.42 5.65 4.79
CA SER A 23 -25.35 6.79 4.61
C SER A 23 -25.82 7.41 5.93
N ALA A 24 -25.87 6.64 7.01
CA ALA A 24 -26.35 7.11 8.31
C ALA A 24 -25.28 7.86 9.14
N ARG A 25 -24.02 7.88 8.70
CA ARG A 25 -22.90 8.43 9.49
C ARG A 25 -22.37 9.72 8.90
N SER A 26 -22.04 10.65 9.79
CA SER A 26 -21.37 11.88 9.37
C SER A 26 -19.90 11.61 9.01
N PRO A 27 -19.29 12.46 8.16
CA PRO A 27 -17.86 12.40 7.87
C PRO A 27 -16.97 12.33 9.11
N GLN A 28 -17.32 13.05 10.19
CA GLN A 28 -16.56 13.07 11.44
C GLN A 28 -16.66 11.74 12.19
N GLN A 29 -17.81 11.08 12.14
CA GLN A 29 -17.99 9.76 12.75
C GLN A 29 -17.17 8.70 12.01
N ILE A 30 -17.20 8.71 10.67
CA ILE A 30 -16.38 7.83 9.84
C ILE A 30 -14.89 8.10 10.11
N ALA A 31 -14.45 9.36 10.12
CA ALA A 31 -13.07 9.72 10.43
C ALA A 31 -12.62 9.23 11.83
N LYS A 32 -13.52 9.24 12.82
CA LYS A 32 -13.26 8.72 14.16
C LYS A 32 -13.07 7.19 14.14
N ILE A 33 -13.90 6.46 13.42
CA ILE A 33 -13.74 5.01 13.20
C ILE A 33 -12.38 4.73 12.52
N LEU A 34 -12.09 5.44 11.43
CA LEU A 34 -10.84 5.29 10.67
C LEU A 34 -9.58 5.54 11.51
N SER A 35 -9.65 6.42 12.51
CA SER A 35 -8.52 6.67 13.42
C SER A 35 -8.09 5.45 14.25
N TYR A 36 -8.98 4.46 14.38
CA TYR A 36 -8.74 3.20 15.09
C TYR A 36 -8.61 1.99 14.15
N ALA A 37 -9.03 2.13 12.89
CA ALA A 37 -9.01 1.03 11.93
C ALA A 37 -7.65 0.91 11.22
N LYS A 38 -7.34 -0.31 10.77
CA LYS A 38 -6.29 -0.57 9.78
C LYS A 38 -6.92 -1.32 8.62
N LEU A 39 -7.06 -0.66 7.48
CA LEU A 39 -7.70 -1.21 6.29
C LEU A 39 -6.68 -1.97 5.44
N SER A 40 -7.09 -3.10 4.88
CA SER A 40 -6.42 -3.66 3.71
C SER A 40 -6.67 -2.77 2.48
N PRO A 41 -5.88 -2.93 1.41
CA PRO A 41 -6.08 -2.18 0.16
C PRO A 41 -7.50 -2.33 -0.43
N CYS A 42 -8.02 -3.55 -0.49
CA CYS A 42 -9.38 -3.82 -0.97
C CYS A 42 -10.46 -3.20 -0.07
N GLU A 43 -10.30 -3.29 1.26
CA GLU A 43 -11.22 -2.63 2.22
C GLU A 43 -11.22 -1.11 2.04
N PHE A 44 -10.05 -0.52 1.81
CA PHE A 44 -9.93 0.90 1.51
C PHE A 44 -10.65 1.26 0.21
N ALA A 45 -10.36 0.54 -0.88
CA ALA A 45 -10.91 0.83 -2.20
C ALA A 45 -12.44 0.78 -2.17
N THR A 46 -12.99 -0.27 -1.55
CA THR A 46 -14.42 -0.47 -1.37
C THR A 46 -15.03 0.64 -0.52
N LEU A 47 -14.48 0.89 0.67
CA LEU A 47 -15.02 1.88 1.60
C LEU A 47 -15.04 3.29 0.99
N PHE A 48 -13.93 3.73 0.41
CA PHE A 48 -13.82 5.09 -0.12
C PHE A 48 -14.61 5.30 -1.40
N THR A 49 -14.72 4.28 -2.26
CA THR A 49 -15.64 4.32 -3.41
C THR A 49 -17.07 4.52 -2.94
N ASN A 50 -17.52 3.74 -1.94
CA ASN A 50 -18.87 3.85 -1.43
C ASN A 50 -19.13 5.18 -0.70
N LEU A 51 -18.21 5.63 0.15
CA LEU A 51 -18.31 6.92 0.84
C LEU A 51 -18.40 8.11 -0.13
N SER A 52 -17.73 8.02 -1.28
CA SER A 52 -17.76 9.09 -2.29
C SER A 52 -19.15 9.31 -2.91
N ASN A 53 -20.05 8.34 -2.80
CA ASN A 53 -21.44 8.48 -3.25
C ASN A 53 -22.29 9.35 -2.33
N TYR A 54 -21.90 9.51 -1.05
CA TYR A 54 -22.68 10.25 -0.05
C TYR A 54 -22.03 11.58 0.36
N HIS A 55 -20.71 11.73 0.14
CA HIS A 55 -19.94 12.84 0.69
C HIS A 55 -19.13 13.57 -0.38
N GLY A 56 -18.96 14.88 -0.19
CA GLY A 56 -18.16 15.70 -1.08
C GLY A 56 -16.66 15.46 -0.90
N LYS A 57 -15.86 15.91 -1.88
CA LYS A 57 -14.40 15.72 -1.89
C LYS A 57 -13.68 16.21 -0.63
N ALA A 58 -14.15 17.33 -0.05
CA ALA A 58 -13.57 17.88 1.18
C ALA A 58 -13.75 16.94 2.38
N ASP A 59 -14.93 16.34 2.50
CA ASP A 59 -15.23 15.35 3.55
C ASP A 59 -14.40 14.08 3.36
N ILE A 60 -14.27 13.62 2.10
CA ILE A 60 -13.44 12.47 1.77
C ILE A 60 -11.97 12.73 2.12
N LEU A 61 -11.42 13.90 1.79
CA LEU A 61 -10.06 14.28 2.16
C LEU A 61 -9.86 14.27 3.68
N MET A 62 -10.83 14.78 4.43
CA MET A 62 -10.78 14.72 5.89
C MET A 62 -10.75 13.27 6.39
N MET A 63 -11.58 12.39 5.83
CA MET A 63 -11.61 10.97 6.20
C MET A 63 -10.28 10.28 5.83
N LEU A 64 -9.77 10.50 4.62
CA LEU A 64 -8.48 9.99 4.14
C LEU A 64 -7.33 10.36 5.08
N SER A 65 -7.33 11.59 5.62
CA SER A 65 -6.29 12.06 6.55
C SER A 65 -6.20 11.27 7.86
N ARG A 66 -7.24 10.48 8.19
CA ARG A 66 -7.30 9.64 9.39
C ARG A 66 -7.09 8.16 9.10
N THR A 67 -7.13 7.76 7.83
CA THR A 67 -7.02 6.36 7.42
C THR A 67 -5.63 5.82 7.63
N ARG A 68 -5.56 4.57 8.11
CA ARG A 68 -4.32 3.79 8.17
C ARG A 68 -4.50 2.54 7.33
N LEU A 69 -3.51 2.26 6.50
CA LEU A 69 -3.45 1.03 5.72
C LEU A 69 -2.61 -0.02 6.45
N LYS A 70 -2.95 -1.28 6.21
CA LYS A 70 -2.05 -2.42 6.40
C LYS A 70 -0.88 -2.31 5.41
N ASP A 71 0.18 -3.05 5.65
CA ASP A 71 1.31 -3.08 4.72
C ASP A 71 0.87 -3.63 3.34
N PHE A 72 1.51 -3.11 2.30
CA PHE A 72 1.30 -3.56 0.93
C PHE A 72 2.09 -4.83 0.65
N ASN A 73 1.45 -5.82 0.06
CA ASN A 73 2.07 -7.08 -0.34
C ASN A 73 2.44 -7.09 -1.83
N SER A 74 1.89 -6.16 -2.62
CA SER A 74 2.15 -6.10 -4.06
C SER A 74 2.03 -4.69 -4.64
N GLN A 75 2.53 -4.51 -5.87
CA GLN A 75 2.42 -3.25 -6.61
C GLN A 75 0.97 -2.99 -7.05
N GLU A 76 0.21 -4.05 -7.34
CA GLU A 76 -1.20 -3.98 -7.73
C GLU A 76 -2.03 -3.37 -6.60
N GLU A 77 -1.80 -3.78 -5.35
CA GLU A 77 -2.47 -3.18 -4.17
C GLU A 77 -2.17 -1.68 -4.04
N ALA A 78 -0.93 -1.25 -4.28
CA ALA A 78 -0.57 0.16 -4.26
C ALA A 78 -1.21 0.95 -5.41
N SER A 79 -1.33 0.32 -6.58
CA SER A 79 -1.99 0.90 -7.75
C SER A 79 -3.49 1.08 -7.52
N GLU A 80 -4.15 0.07 -6.94
CA GLU A 80 -5.56 0.13 -6.56
C GLU A 80 -5.87 1.31 -5.62
N ILE A 81 -5.01 1.55 -4.61
CA ILE A 81 -5.13 2.72 -3.74
C ILE A 81 -4.99 4.02 -4.53
N SER A 82 -3.97 4.12 -5.37
CA SER A 82 -3.74 5.31 -6.22
C SER A 82 -4.96 5.60 -7.07
N ASP A 83 -5.40 4.62 -7.84
CA ASP A 83 -6.53 4.74 -8.78
C ASP A 83 -7.81 5.15 -8.05
N THR A 84 -8.05 4.57 -6.87
CA THR A 84 -9.18 4.94 -6.01
C THR A 84 -9.12 6.42 -5.61
N ILE A 85 -7.98 6.88 -5.09
CA ILE A 85 -7.82 8.28 -4.65
C ILE A 85 -7.95 9.24 -5.84
N SER A 86 -7.28 8.93 -6.95
CA SER A 86 -7.31 9.74 -8.17
C SER A 86 -8.72 9.84 -8.74
N SER A 87 -9.47 8.72 -8.76
CA SER A 87 -10.86 8.68 -9.22
C SER A 87 -11.77 9.56 -8.36
N ILE A 88 -11.71 9.42 -7.03
CA ILE A 88 -12.59 10.16 -6.12
C ILE A 88 -12.25 11.66 -6.10
N LEU A 89 -10.97 12.00 -6.05
CA LEU A 89 -10.55 13.41 -5.95
C LEU A 89 -10.48 14.09 -7.33
N GLY A 90 -10.39 13.33 -8.42
CA GLY A 90 -10.16 13.83 -9.77
C GLY A 90 -8.75 14.41 -9.94
N ILE A 91 -7.75 13.84 -9.26
CA ILE A 91 -6.37 14.35 -9.26
C ILE A 91 -5.47 13.42 -10.08
N GLN A 92 -5.36 13.70 -11.37
CA GLN A 92 -4.52 12.93 -12.31
C GLN A 92 -3.00 13.04 -12.04
N ILE A 93 -2.60 14.01 -11.21
CA ILE A 93 -1.19 14.21 -10.82
C ILE A 93 -0.69 13.03 -9.97
N LEU A 94 -1.57 12.41 -9.17
CA LEU A 94 -1.20 11.24 -8.38
C LEU A 94 -0.85 10.07 -9.31
N ASP A 95 -1.66 9.79 -10.32
CA ASP A 95 -1.38 8.75 -11.32
C ASP A 95 -0.03 8.95 -12.01
N SER A 96 0.30 10.21 -12.33
CA SER A 96 1.58 10.58 -12.93
C SER A 96 2.76 10.32 -11.98
N LEU A 97 2.62 10.66 -10.69
CA LEU A 97 3.63 10.41 -9.67
C LEU A 97 3.86 8.90 -9.46
N PHE A 98 2.78 8.13 -9.30
CA PHE A 98 2.90 6.68 -9.14
C PHE A 98 3.51 6.02 -10.37
N SER A 99 3.08 6.41 -11.58
CA SER A 99 3.68 5.93 -12.84
C SER A 99 5.18 6.20 -12.91
N PHE A 100 5.65 7.37 -12.45
CA PHE A 100 7.08 7.68 -12.41
C PHE A 100 7.86 6.71 -11.50
N TYR A 101 7.35 6.44 -10.30
CA TYR A 101 8.00 5.50 -9.38
C TYR A 101 7.98 4.06 -9.89
N GLN A 102 6.88 3.64 -10.54
CA GLN A 102 6.79 2.32 -11.17
C GLN A 102 7.82 2.14 -12.29
N ASN A 103 7.97 3.14 -13.17
CA ASN A 103 8.92 3.10 -14.27
C ASN A 103 10.37 3.04 -13.77
N LYS A 104 10.69 3.76 -12.69
CA LYS A 104 12.00 3.71 -12.03
C LYS A 104 12.32 2.32 -11.48
N LEU A 105 11.38 1.71 -10.74
CA LEU A 105 11.54 0.36 -10.20
C LEU A 105 11.75 -0.68 -11.31
N GLN A 106 11.01 -0.58 -12.42
CA GLN A 106 11.18 -1.49 -13.55
C GLN A 106 12.52 -1.33 -14.27
N GLN A 107 13.03 -0.10 -14.38
CA GLN A 107 14.37 0.15 -14.93
C GLN A 107 15.46 -0.48 -14.05
N GLU A 108 15.39 -0.30 -12.73
CA GLU A 108 16.36 -0.90 -11.79
C GLU A 108 16.34 -2.45 -11.84
N ILE A 109 15.15 -3.06 -11.96
CA ILE A 109 14.99 -4.52 -12.14
C ILE A 109 15.54 -4.99 -13.50
N SER A 110 15.38 -4.18 -14.54
CA SER A 110 15.86 -4.52 -15.89
C SER A 110 17.38 -4.41 -15.98
N GLU A 111 17.98 -3.41 -15.35
CA GLU A 111 19.42 -3.23 -15.24
C GLU A 111 20.07 -4.34 -14.42
N THR A 112 19.44 -4.79 -13.33
CA THR A 112 19.92 -5.96 -12.57
C THR A 112 19.80 -7.28 -13.35
N LYS A 113 18.78 -7.45 -14.20
CA LYS A 113 18.65 -8.64 -15.08
C LYS A 113 19.68 -8.69 -16.22
N ILE A 114 20.08 -7.55 -16.77
CA ILE A 114 21.05 -7.50 -17.87
C ILE A 114 22.49 -7.73 -17.36
N THR A 115 22.76 -7.51 -16.07
CA THR A 115 24.14 -7.53 -15.57
C THR A 115 24.68 -8.91 -15.22
N HIS A 116 23.87 -9.96 -14.93
CA HIS A 116 24.39 -11.34 -14.79
C HIS A 116 23.33 -12.44 -14.98
N PRO A 117 23.31 -13.20 -16.09
CA PRO A 117 22.45 -14.39 -16.21
C PRO A 117 22.93 -15.60 -15.40
N ASN A 118 23.97 -15.46 -14.56
CA ASN A 118 24.60 -16.57 -13.82
C ASN A 118 24.87 -16.28 -12.34
N LEU A 119 24.07 -15.45 -11.69
CA LEU A 119 24.11 -15.27 -10.24
C LEU A 119 22.70 -15.33 -9.66
N LEU A 120 22.09 -16.52 -9.73
CA LEU A 120 21.16 -16.92 -8.68
C LEU A 120 21.97 -17.02 -7.38
N PHE A 121 21.38 -16.58 -6.27
CA PHE A 121 21.95 -16.43 -4.93
C PHE A 121 22.69 -15.11 -4.69
N LEU A 122 21.94 -14.13 -4.16
CA LEU A 122 22.16 -13.53 -2.84
C LEU A 122 21.55 -12.12 -2.85
N ASN A 123 20.50 -11.90 -2.04
CA ASN A 123 20.35 -10.67 -1.27
C ASN A 123 19.25 -10.82 -0.21
N MET A 124 19.65 -11.39 0.93
CA MET A 124 19.28 -10.96 2.29
C MET A 124 20.48 -11.33 3.21
N PRO A 125 20.66 -10.67 4.37
CA PRO A 125 21.88 -9.91 4.64
C PRO A 125 22.90 -10.64 5.55
N ILE A 126 24.13 -10.11 5.58
CA ILE A 126 25.22 -10.36 6.56
C ILE A 126 26.04 -11.65 6.35
N LEU A 127 27.12 -11.56 5.56
CA LEU A 127 28.52 -11.76 6.01
C LEU A 127 29.46 -11.50 4.81
N MET A 128 30.38 -10.55 4.96
CA MET A 128 31.35 -10.19 3.94
C MET A 128 32.51 -11.21 3.97
N TYR A 129 32.45 -12.26 3.15
CA TYR A 129 33.60 -13.16 2.92
C TYR A 129 34.34 -12.74 1.65
N TYR A 130 35.60 -12.30 1.79
CA TYR A 130 36.49 -12.04 0.67
C TYR A 130 37.05 -13.37 0.14
N TYR A 131 36.78 -13.68 -1.13
CA TYR A 131 37.43 -14.78 -1.84
C TYR A 131 38.71 -14.28 -2.53
N HIS A 132 39.85 -14.90 -2.22
CA HIS A 132 41.07 -14.76 -3.00
C HIS A 132 41.20 -15.98 -3.92
N GLN A 133 41.22 -15.78 -5.24
CA GLN A 133 41.56 -16.86 -6.17
C GLN A 133 43.04 -17.22 -5.98
N GLY A 134 43.31 -18.42 -5.49
CA GLY A 134 44.63 -19.02 -5.60
C GLY A 134 44.84 -19.54 -7.02
N SER A 135 46.07 -19.48 -7.51
CA SER A 135 46.52 -19.78 -8.88
C SER A 135 46.28 -21.22 -9.37
N ASP A 136 45.55 -22.04 -8.62
CA ASP A 136 45.25 -23.45 -8.94
C ASP A 136 43.73 -23.72 -9.09
N GLY A 137 42.94 -22.66 -9.27
CA GLY A 137 41.54 -22.75 -9.73
C GLY A 137 40.52 -23.33 -8.74
N ARG A 138 40.88 -23.59 -7.48
CA ARG A 138 39.94 -24.04 -6.43
C ARG A 138 39.68 -22.93 -5.40
N LEU A 139 38.39 -22.61 -5.19
CA LEU A 139 37.90 -21.73 -4.13
C LEU A 139 38.18 -22.36 -2.76
N LYS A 140 38.89 -21.64 -1.89
CA LYS A 140 39.04 -22.00 -0.48
C LYS A 140 38.38 -20.94 0.39
N ILE A 141 37.56 -21.39 1.32
CA ILE A 141 37.00 -20.56 2.39
C ILE A 141 38.09 -20.42 3.46
N LEU A 142 38.49 -19.19 3.78
CA LEU A 142 39.33 -18.92 4.94
C LEU A 142 38.42 -18.79 6.16
N THR A 143 38.48 -19.78 7.05
CA THR A 143 37.92 -19.73 8.42
C THR A 143 38.86 -19.01 9.35
#